data_AF-A0A538IJN4-F1
#
_entry.id   AF-A0A538IJN4-F1
#
_cell.length_a   1.000
_cell.length_b   1.000
_cell.length_c   1.000
_cell.angle_alpha   90.00
_cell.angle_beta   90.00
_cell.angle_gamma   90.00
#
_symmetry.space_group_name_H-M   'P 1'
#
loop_
_entity.id
_entity.type
_entity.pdbx_description
1 polymer ?
#
loop_
_entity_poly.entity_id
_entity_poly.type
_entity_poly.pdbx_seq_one_letter_code
_entity_poly.pdbx_strand_id
1 'polypeptide(L)'
;MPLTGGASRISVFGIIGGSNIYRVNALTGDPNHFGVMLAVPLLALTPVYLRLPRRHRLKWPLAAVLAFLLLVDIATFSRSGGVGLIAGALVLVVPYRRFFRSKQFLVPLGALAVVLLGVLYTHSHFFETFLGQRFSTNGRSTSAHFAVYDFIGQILHMHPLLGLGNNNFAVYYEFVTGKANFGAHSYWVAVVVESGLLGLVLWILFLRYVFVRLLAARRLGRLLDRLGDAEGPHVRPLAYGLTAALVGTIAANFFYLTMQFYYFYAFLAFALALPVVFGARARE
;
A
#
# COMPACT_ATOMS: atom_id res chain seq x y z
N MET A 1 18.40 7.29 7.37
CA MET A 1 18.68 5.84 7.39
C MET A 1 19.71 5.59 8.49
N PRO A 2 19.40 4.91 9.61
CA PRO A 2 20.44 4.45 10.51
C PRO A 2 21.03 3.14 9.99
N LEU A 3 22.34 3.19 9.75
CA LEU A 3 23.25 2.09 9.45
C LEU A 3 23.57 1.29 10.73
N THR A 4 22.58 0.59 11.28
CA THR A 4 22.84 -0.42 12.32
C THR A 4 22.07 -1.67 11.99
N GLY A 5 22.77 -2.77 11.75
CA GLY A 5 22.23 -4.10 11.47
C GLY A 5 21.39 -4.65 12.63
N GLY A 6 20.16 -4.16 12.75
CA GLY A 6 19.12 -4.79 13.54
C GLY A 6 18.58 -5.98 12.75
N ALA A 7 18.81 -7.19 13.25
CA ALA A 7 18.12 -8.39 12.79
C ALA A 7 16.63 -8.10 12.55
N SER A 8 16.00 -8.78 11.60
CA SER A 8 14.55 -8.74 11.35
C SER A 8 13.79 -9.13 12.63
N ARG A 9 13.60 -8.16 13.52
CA ARG A 9 13.05 -8.35 14.87
C ARG A 9 11.59 -8.02 14.80
N ILE A 10 10.76 -8.99 15.15
CA ILE A 10 9.36 -8.77 15.55
C ILE A 10 9.33 -7.56 16.49
N SER A 11 8.68 -6.47 16.07
CA SER A 11 8.63 -5.24 16.87
C SER A 11 7.58 -5.38 17.98
N VAL A 12 7.97 -5.12 19.22
CA VAL A 12 7.03 -5.04 20.35
C VAL A 12 6.20 -3.76 20.17
N PHE A 13 4.90 -3.93 19.91
CA PHE A 13 3.94 -2.85 19.71
C PHE A 13 3.46 -2.24 21.03
N GLY A 14 3.53 -3.00 22.12
CA GLY A 14 3.13 -2.59 23.46
C GLY A 14 3.04 -3.79 24.42
N ILE A 15 2.78 -3.54 25.69
CA ILE A 15 2.50 -4.57 26.71
C ILE A 15 1.01 -4.49 27.06
N ILE A 16 0.27 -5.58 26.89
CA ILE A 16 -1.11 -5.73 27.39
C ILE A 16 -1.11 -6.83 28.43
N GLY A 17 -1.55 -6.51 29.66
CA GLY A 17 -1.69 -7.50 30.74
C GLY A 17 -0.39 -8.24 31.07
N GLY A 18 0.79 -7.61 30.92
CA GLY A 18 2.09 -8.24 31.11
C GLY A 18 2.63 -9.05 29.91
N SER A 19 1.89 -9.12 28.80
CA SER A 19 2.29 -9.83 27.58
C SER A 19 2.69 -8.85 26.46
N ASN A 20 3.85 -9.08 25.84
CA ASN A 20 4.33 -8.30 24.68
C ASN A 20 3.45 -8.56 23.45
N ILE A 21 2.95 -7.50 22.83
CA ILE A 21 2.27 -7.57 21.54
C ILE A 21 3.30 -7.50 20.43
N TYR A 22 3.35 -8.54 19.62
CA TYR A 22 4.31 -8.68 18.54
C TYR A 22 3.67 -8.30 17.20
N ARG A 23 4.33 -7.40 16.44
CA ARG A 23 3.94 -7.04 15.07
C ARG A 23 4.99 -7.51 14.07
N VAL A 24 4.52 -8.04 12.95
CA VAL A 24 5.39 -8.43 11.83
C VAL A 24 5.80 -7.18 11.06
N ASN A 25 7.11 -6.92 11.01
CA ASN A 25 7.74 -5.78 10.32
C ASN A 25 8.74 -6.19 9.23
N ALA A 26 9.15 -7.47 9.21
CA ALA A 26 10.05 -8.06 8.23
C ALA A 26 11.31 -7.20 7.96
N LEU A 27 11.80 -7.18 6.72
CA LEU A 27 12.98 -6.39 6.32
C LEU A 27 12.74 -4.87 6.34
N THR A 28 11.50 -4.42 6.49
CA THR A 28 11.17 -2.98 6.46
C THR A 28 11.43 -2.28 7.80
N GLY A 29 11.60 -3.03 8.88
CA GLY A 29 11.78 -2.48 10.24
C GLY A 29 10.53 -1.86 10.85
N ASP A 30 9.57 -1.39 10.04
CA ASP A 30 8.29 -0.84 10.48
C ASP A 30 7.08 -1.61 9.90
N PRO A 31 6.20 -2.16 10.76
CA PRO A 31 5.04 -2.94 10.33
C PRO A 31 4.05 -2.14 9.44
N ASN A 32 4.00 -0.82 9.57
CA ASN A 32 3.14 0.01 8.73
C ASN A 32 3.71 0.14 7.31
N HIS A 33 5.03 0.33 7.15
CA HIS A 33 5.66 0.31 5.82
C HIS A 33 5.45 -1.05 5.17
N PHE A 34 5.61 -2.13 5.95
CA PHE A 34 5.40 -3.48 5.46
C PHE A 34 3.99 -3.72 4.96
N GLY A 35 2.96 -3.39 5.75
CA GLY A 35 1.56 -3.56 5.33
C GLY A 35 1.21 -2.77 4.05
N VAL A 36 1.66 -1.51 3.96
CA VAL A 36 1.47 -0.73 2.72
C VAL A 36 2.18 -1.37 1.53
N MET A 37 3.35 -1.96 1.73
CA MET A 37 4.09 -2.64 0.66
C MET A 37 3.47 -3.99 0.29
N LEU A 38 2.88 -4.73 1.23
CA LEU A 38 2.16 -5.99 0.97
C LEU A 38 0.88 -5.76 0.15
N ALA A 39 0.25 -4.59 0.27
CA ALA A 39 -0.87 -4.21 -0.57
C ALA A 39 -0.50 -4.23 -2.08
N VAL A 40 0.75 -3.91 -2.43
CA VAL A 40 1.20 -3.86 -3.83
C VAL A 40 1.11 -5.23 -4.52
N PRO A 41 1.81 -6.31 -4.08
CA PRO A 41 1.71 -7.62 -4.71
C PRO A 41 0.31 -8.22 -4.55
N LEU A 42 -0.38 -8.00 -3.43
CA LEU A 42 -1.76 -8.48 -3.24
C LEU A 42 -2.69 -7.92 -4.33
N LEU A 43 -2.67 -6.61 -4.55
CA LEU A 43 -3.54 -5.95 -5.54
C LEU A 43 -3.07 -6.19 -6.98
N ALA A 44 -1.76 -6.25 -7.21
CA ALA A 44 -1.19 -6.51 -8.54
C ALA A 44 -1.50 -7.93 -9.04
N LEU A 45 -1.39 -8.93 -8.17
CA LEU A 45 -1.51 -10.34 -8.54
C LEU A 45 -2.93 -10.89 -8.42
N THR A 46 -3.83 -10.25 -7.65
CA THR A 46 -5.22 -10.73 -7.54
C THR A 46 -5.94 -10.82 -8.89
N PRO A 47 -5.90 -9.81 -9.78
CA PRO A 47 -6.52 -9.92 -11.11
C PRO A 47 -5.92 -11.02 -11.99
N VAL A 48 -4.61 -11.24 -11.88
CA VAL A 48 -3.87 -12.30 -12.59
C VAL A 48 -4.36 -13.66 -12.10
N TYR A 49 -4.44 -13.85 -10.79
CA TYR A 49 -5.00 -15.04 -10.17
C TYR A 49 -6.41 -15.30 -10.66
N LEU A 50 -7.32 -14.32 -10.60
CA LEU A 50 -8.72 -14.49 -10.98
C LEU A 50 -8.90 -14.91 -12.44
N ARG A 51 -8.00 -14.48 -13.33
CA ARG A 51 -8.05 -14.77 -14.77
C ARG A 51 -7.34 -16.05 -15.17
N LEU A 52 -6.51 -16.61 -14.29
CA LEU A 52 -5.78 -17.84 -14.58
C LEU A 52 -6.73 -19.04 -14.69
N PRO A 53 -6.57 -19.92 -15.73
CA PRO A 53 -7.39 -21.12 -15.88
C PRO A 53 -7.35 -22.02 -14.65
N ARG A 54 -8.46 -22.73 -14.35
CA ARG A 54 -8.54 -23.64 -13.19
C ARG A 54 -7.49 -24.75 -13.21
N ARG A 55 -7.13 -25.24 -14.40
CA ARG A 55 -6.13 -26.31 -14.58
C ARG A 55 -4.69 -25.80 -14.70
N HIS A 56 -4.47 -24.48 -14.61
CA HIS A 56 -3.13 -23.92 -14.74
C HIS A 56 -2.28 -24.26 -13.51
N ARG A 57 -1.07 -24.81 -13.72
CA ARG A 57 -0.16 -25.27 -12.65
C ARG A 57 0.13 -24.22 -11.56
N LEU A 58 0.16 -22.94 -11.94
CA LEU A 58 0.44 -21.82 -11.03
C LEU A 58 -0.80 -21.32 -10.26
N LYS A 59 -2.02 -21.83 -10.53
CA LYS A 59 -3.25 -21.32 -9.90
C LYS A 59 -3.22 -21.48 -8.38
N TRP A 60 -2.89 -22.68 -7.92
CA TRP A 60 -2.87 -23.01 -6.49
C TRP A 60 -1.66 -22.42 -5.76
N PRO A 61 -0.42 -22.47 -6.30
CA PRO A 61 0.71 -21.74 -5.72
C PRO A 61 0.41 -20.25 -5.56
N LEU A 62 -0.18 -19.61 -6.58
CA LEU A 62 -0.52 -18.19 -6.51
C LEU A 62 -1.62 -17.91 -5.48
N ALA A 63 -2.62 -18.79 -5.35
CA ALA A 63 -3.63 -18.69 -4.30
C ALA A 63 -3.01 -18.77 -2.90
N ALA A 64 -2.10 -19.73 -2.68
CA ALA A 64 -1.41 -19.93 -1.42
C ALA A 64 -0.53 -18.72 -1.06
N VAL A 65 0.22 -18.20 -2.03
CA VAL A 65 1.02 -16.98 -1.85
C VAL A 65 0.13 -15.78 -1.52
N LEU A 66 -0.97 -15.56 -2.26
CA LEU A 66 -1.90 -14.46 -1.97
C LEU A 66 -2.53 -14.58 -0.59
N ALA A 67 -2.96 -15.79 -0.19
CA ALA A 67 -3.52 -16.04 1.12
C ALA A 67 -2.48 -15.80 2.22
N PHE A 68 -1.25 -16.28 2.04
CA PHE A 68 -0.14 -16.04 2.96
C PHE A 68 0.19 -14.55 3.08
N LEU A 69 0.34 -13.83 1.97
CA LEU A 69 0.61 -12.39 1.99
C LEU A 69 -0.51 -11.61 2.68
N LEU A 70 -1.78 -12.03 2.51
CA LEU A 70 -2.91 -11.41 3.18
C LEU A 70 -2.93 -11.72 4.68
N LEU A 71 -2.57 -12.94 5.11
CA LEU A 71 -2.36 -13.25 6.53
C LEU A 71 -1.28 -12.37 7.13
N VAL A 72 -0.14 -12.24 6.44
CA VAL A 72 0.98 -11.43 6.89
C VAL A 72 0.57 -9.96 6.96
N ASP A 73 -0.17 -9.45 5.97
CA ASP A 73 -0.68 -8.08 5.97
C ASP A 73 -1.58 -7.81 7.18
N ILE A 74 -2.52 -8.72 7.46
CA ILE A 74 -3.39 -8.64 8.64
C ILE A 74 -2.54 -8.66 9.93
N ALA A 75 -1.53 -9.52 9.99
CA ALA A 75 -0.59 -9.62 11.12
C ALA A 75 0.33 -8.40 11.29
N THR A 76 0.46 -7.52 10.27
CA THR A 76 1.13 -6.23 10.46
C THR A 76 0.31 -5.28 11.32
N PHE A 77 -1.02 -5.49 11.40
CA PHE A 77 -1.97 -4.58 12.00
C PHE A 77 -1.81 -3.12 11.52
N SER A 78 -1.47 -2.93 10.25
CA SER A 78 -1.28 -1.59 9.67
C SER A 78 -2.62 -0.95 9.30
N ARG A 79 -2.99 0.16 9.97
CA ARG A 79 -4.20 0.93 9.60
C ARG A 79 -4.07 1.52 8.20
N SER A 80 -2.90 2.09 7.88
CA SER A 80 -2.61 2.63 6.55
C SER A 80 -2.57 1.52 5.48
N GLY A 81 -2.03 0.35 5.82
CA GLY A 81 -2.07 -0.85 4.96
C GLY A 81 -3.50 -1.29 4.64
N GLY A 82 -4.36 -1.38 5.67
CA GLY A 82 -5.78 -1.69 5.49
C GLY A 82 -6.53 -0.67 4.62
N VAL A 83 -6.32 0.63 4.85
CA VAL A 83 -6.89 1.70 4.00
C VAL A 83 -6.42 1.54 2.55
N GLY A 84 -5.13 1.27 2.32
CA GLY A 84 -4.58 1.05 0.99
C GLY A 84 -5.16 -0.18 0.31
N LEU A 85 -5.28 -1.30 1.02
CA LEU A 85 -5.92 -2.51 0.50
C LEU A 85 -7.37 -2.28 0.13
N ILE A 86 -8.16 -1.60 0.97
CA ILE A 86 -9.56 -1.28 0.70
C ILE A 86 -9.67 -0.38 -0.54
N ALA A 87 -8.91 0.71 -0.58
CA ALA A 87 -8.92 1.65 -1.71
C ALA A 87 -8.55 0.96 -3.04
N GLY A 88 -7.51 0.13 -3.03
CA GLY A 88 -7.13 -0.67 -4.19
C GLY A 88 -8.17 -1.73 -4.57
N ALA A 89 -8.76 -2.42 -3.58
CA ALA A 89 -9.80 -3.41 -3.83
C ALA A 89 -11.03 -2.78 -4.50
N LEU A 90 -11.45 -1.57 -4.09
CA LEU A 90 -12.54 -0.82 -4.71
C LEU A 90 -12.28 -0.57 -6.22
N VAL A 91 -11.03 -0.30 -6.61
CA VAL A 91 -10.65 -0.17 -8.03
C VAL A 91 -10.85 -1.49 -8.78
N LEU A 92 -10.60 -2.63 -8.15
CA LEU A 92 -10.78 -3.96 -8.74
C LEU A 92 -12.24 -4.43 -8.77
N VAL A 93 -13.08 -3.96 -7.85
CA VAL A 93 -14.51 -4.33 -7.80
C VAL A 93 -15.19 -4.00 -9.12
N VAL A 94 -14.94 -2.84 -9.72
CA VAL A 94 -15.60 -2.44 -10.98
C VAL A 94 -15.36 -3.43 -12.13
N PRO A 95 -14.10 -3.75 -12.51
CA PRO A 95 -13.80 -4.70 -13.59
C PRO A 95 -13.98 -6.18 -13.19
N TYR A 96 -13.88 -6.55 -11.90
CA TYR A 96 -13.90 -7.95 -11.45
C TYR A 96 -15.12 -8.31 -10.57
N ARG A 97 -16.18 -7.48 -10.51
CA ARG A 97 -17.38 -7.71 -9.66
C ARG A 97 -17.96 -9.12 -9.72
N ARG A 98 -17.94 -9.75 -10.91
CA ARG A 98 -18.44 -11.12 -11.11
C ARG A 98 -17.58 -12.17 -10.39
N PHE A 99 -16.27 -11.95 -10.32
CA PHE A 99 -15.32 -12.83 -9.65
C PHE A 99 -15.39 -12.70 -8.13
N PHE A 100 -15.67 -11.51 -7.60
CA PHE A 100 -15.88 -11.30 -6.15
C PHE A 100 -17.06 -12.12 -5.60
N ARG A 101 -18.04 -12.47 -6.45
CA ARG A 101 -19.15 -13.37 -6.10
C ARG A 101 -18.88 -14.84 -6.39
N SER A 102 -17.73 -15.17 -6.98
CA SER A 102 -17.43 -16.52 -7.43
C SER A 102 -16.84 -17.36 -6.29
N LYS A 103 -17.09 -18.68 -6.31
CA LYS A 103 -16.44 -19.63 -5.40
C LYS A 103 -14.90 -19.56 -5.47
N GLN A 104 -14.33 -19.14 -6.61
CA GLN A 104 -12.87 -19.02 -6.76
C GLN A 104 -12.27 -17.93 -5.86
N PHE A 105 -13.03 -16.90 -5.53
CA PHE A 105 -12.60 -15.84 -4.62
C PHE A 105 -13.07 -16.13 -3.19
N LEU A 106 -14.33 -16.57 -3.03
CA LEU A 106 -14.95 -16.77 -1.71
C LEU A 106 -14.38 -17.97 -0.95
N VAL A 107 -13.99 -19.06 -1.62
CA VAL A 107 -13.42 -20.24 -0.94
C VAL A 107 -12.07 -19.93 -0.26
N PRO A 108 -11.05 -19.38 -0.96
CA PRO A 108 -9.79 -19.06 -0.29
C PRO A 108 -9.96 -17.96 0.76
N LEU A 109 -10.83 -16.97 0.52
CA LEU A 109 -11.14 -15.93 1.51
C LEU A 109 -11.86 -16.51 2.74
N GLY A 110 -12.78 -17.44 2.54
CA GLY A 110 -13.48 -18.14 3.62
C GLY A 110 -12.55 -19.03 4.43
N ALA A 111 -11.67 -19.78 3.76
CA ALA A 111 -10.65 -20.59 4.43
C ALA A 111 -9.72 -19.70 5.28
N LEU A 112 -9.31 -18.55 4.72
CA LEU A 112 -8.55 -17.55 5.45
C LEU A 112 -9.31 -17.02 6.68
N ALA A 113 -10.59 -16.68 6.51
CA ALA A 113 -11.43 -16.22 7.61
C ALA A 113 -11.57 -17.28 8.71
N VAL A 114 -11.69 -18.56 8.37
CA VAL A 114 -11.71 -19.66 9.34
C VAL A 114 -10.40 -19.75 10.12
N VAL A 115 -9.25 -19.64 9.45
CA VAL A 115 -7.94 -19.60 10.12
C VAL A 115 -7.87 -18.42 11.09
N LEU A 116 -8.27 -17.23 10.64
CA LEU A 116 -8.27 -16.02 11.47
C LEU A 116 -9.23 -16.14 12.67
N LEU A 117 -10.42 -16.72 12.48
CA LEU A 117 -11.38 -16.97 13.56
C LEU A 117 -10.86 -18.01 14.55
N GLY A 118 -10.15 -19.05 14.08
CA GLY A 118 -9.47 -20.01 14.95
C GLY A 118 -8.42 -19.35 15.83
N VAL A 119 -7.59 -18.48 15.26
CA VAL A 119 -6.59 -17.69 16.01
C VAL A 119 -7.26 -16.70 16.97
N LEU A 120 -8.35 -16.06 16.55
CA LEU A 120 -9.12 -15.15 17.40
C LEU A 120 -9.74 -15.89 18.60
N TYR A 121 -10.25 -17.10 18.38
CA TYR A 121 -10.82 -17.94 19.44
C TYR A 121 -9.75 -18.34 20.47
N THR A 122 -8.54 -18.70 20.03
CA THR A 122 -7.46 -19.08 20.96
C THR A 122 -6.85 -17.88 21.70
N HIS A 123 -7.00 -16.66 21.19
CA HIS A 123 -6.39 -15.44 21.75
C HIS A 123 -7.42 -14.31 22.02
N SER A 124 -8.64 -14.68 22.41
CA SER A 124 -9.78 -13.74 22.53
C SER A 124 -9.50 -12.54 23.45
N HIS A 125 -8.90 -12.76 24.62
CA HIS A 125 -8.60 -11.70 25.59
C HIS A 125 -7.55 -10.68 25.08
N PHE A 126 -6.56 -11.16 24.33
CA PHE A 126 -5.59 -10.30 23.66
C PHE A 126 -6.27 -9.42 22.61
N PHE A 127 -7.17 -10.00 21.81
CA PHE A 127 -7.87 -9.26 20.76
C PHE A 127 -8.88 -8.25 21.31
N GLU A 128 -9.58 -8.56 22.38
CA GLU A 128 -10.53 -7.64 23.01
C GLU A 128 -9.85 -6.35 23.49
N THR A 129 -8.73 -6.51 24.21
CA THR A 129 -7.94 -5.36 24.68
C THR A 129 -7.29 -4.58 23.52
N PHE A 130 -6.83 -5.30 22.49
CA PHE A 130 -6.24 -4.71 21.29
C PHE A 130 -7.25 -3.94 20.43
N LEU A 131 -8.44 -4.49 20.20
CA LEU A 131 -9.52 -3.84 19.45
C LEU A 131 -10.01 -2.59 20.21
N GLY A 132 -10.13 -2.66 21.55
CA GLY A 132 -10.45 -1.51 22.38
C GLY A 132 -9.45 -0.35 22.23
N GLN A 133 -8.15 -0.63 22.15
CA GLN A 133 -7.12 0.39 21.89
C GLN A 133 -7.15 0.93 20.46
N ARG A 134 -7.61 0.15 19.47
CA ARG A 134 -7.66 0.57 18.07
C ARG A 134 -8.89 1.40 17.71
N PHE A 135 -10.04 1.07 18.30
CA PHE A 135 -11.29 1.79 18.10
C PHE A 135 -11.50 2.94 19.09
N SER A 136 -10.67 3.04 20.14
CA SER A 136 -10.65 4.27 20.94
C SER A 136 -10.12 5.43 20.09
N THR A 137 -11.05 6.30 19.68
CA THR A 137 -10.78 7.54 18.95
C THR A 137 -9.99 8.57 19.79
N ASN A 138 -9.83 8.31 21.09
CA ASN A 138 -9.01 9.09 22.03
C ASN A 138 -7.49 8.81 21.92
N GLY A 139 -7.05 7.96 20.99
CA GLY A 139 -5.64 7.62 20.82
C GLY A 139 -4.79 8.80 20.28
N ARG A 140 -3.71 9.14 21.00
CA ARG A 140 -2.70 10.17 20.66
C ARG A 140 -2.23 10.21 19.19
N SER A 141 -2.31 9.09 18.46
CA SER A 141 -1.88 9.00 17.05
C SER A 141 -2.80 9.70 16.03
N THR A 142 -4.11 9.80 16.30
CA THR A 142 -5.07 10.41 15.37
C THR A 142 -5.06 11.94 15.55
N SER A 143 -5.00 12.42 16.80
CA SER A 143 -4.84 13.85 17.11
C SER A 143 -3.50 14.41 16.64
N ALA A 144 -2.43 13.63 16.74
CA ALA A 144 -1.12 13.95 16.19
C ALA A 144 -1.13 14.14 14.66
N HIS A 145 -1.94 13.37 13.93
CA HIS A 145 -2.06 13.49 12.47
C HIS A 145 -2.70 14.82 12.08
N PHE A 146 -3.84 15.18 12.68
CA PHE A 146 -4.51 16.44 12.38
C PHE A 146 -3.65 17.67 12.72
N ALA A 147 -2.94 17.64 13.85
CA ALA A 147 -2.02 18.71 14.23
C ALA A 147 -0.90 18.96 13.20
N VAL A 148 -0.50 17.92 12.45
CA VAL A 148 0.52 18.05 11.39
C VAL A 148 -0.04 18.69 10.12
N TYR A 149 -1.31 18.49 9.80
CA TYR A 149 -1.94 19.14 8.65
C TYR A 149 -2.10 20.65 8.87
N ASP A 150 -2.25 21.10 10.12
CA ASP A 150 -2.32 22.53 10.45
C ASP A 150 -1.03 23.29 10.08
N PHE A 151 0.12 22.61 10.06
CA PHE A 151 1.40 23.21 9.64
C PHE A 151 1.46 23.54 8.14
N ILE A 152 0.67 22.85 7.31
CA ILE A 152 0.68 23.10 5.85
C ILE A 152 0.39 24.57 5.56
N GLY A 153 -0.63 25.13 6.21
CA GLY A 153 -1.02 26.52 6.01
C GLY A 153 0.12 27.48 6.35
N GLN A 154 0.74 27.32 7.51
CA GLN A 154 1.82 28.20 7.97
C GLN A 154 3.03 28.16 7.02
N ILE A 155 3.45 26.96 6.59
CA ILE A 155 4.59 26.83 5.67
C ILE A 155 4.29 27.39 4.29
N LEU A 156 3.08 27.15 3.76
CA LEU A 156 2.69 27.71 2.47
C LEU A 156 2.60 29.24 2.48
N HIS A 157 2.34 29.88 3.62
CA HIS A 157 2.39 31.34 3.71
C HIS A 157 3.83 31.89 3.64
N MET A 158 4.81 31.19 4.21
CA MET A 158 6.21 31.66 4.25
C MET A 158 7.04 31.22 3.04
N HIS A 159 6.87 29.97 2.61
CA HIS A 159 7.66 29.33 1.55
C HIS A 159 6.75 28.59 0.55
N PRO A 160 5.85 29.29 -0.16
CA PRO A 160 4.80 28.67 -0.97
C PRO A 160 5.34 27.78 -2.11
N LEU A 161 6.41 28.21 -2.78
CA LEU A 161 6.86 27.56 -4.00
C LEU A 161 7.77 26.35 -3.73
N LEU A 162 8.79 26.53 -2.90
CA LEU A 162 9.87 25.55 -2.71
C LEU A 162 9.83 24.84 -1.36
N GLY A 163 8.96 25.27 -0.43
CA GLY A 163 8.90 24.69 0.92
C GLY A 163 10.17 24.96 1.72
N LEU A 164 10.40 24.12 2.73
CA LEU A 164 11.52 24.21 3.66
C LEU A 164 12.81 23.54 3.17
N GLY A 165 12.77 22.84 2.04
CA GLY A 165 13.84 21.95 1.58
C GLY A 165 13.66 20.51 2.08
N ASN A 166 14.20 19.56 1.29
CA ASN A 166 14.09 18.13 1.57
C ASN A 166 14.68 17.76 2.93
N ASN A 167 13.98 16.89 3.67
CA ASN A 167 14.40 16.36 4.97
C ASN A 167 14.50 17.41 6.10
N ASN A 168 13.81 18.54 5.97
CA ASN A 168 13.79 19.61 6.99
C ASN A 168 12.51 19.63 7.84
N PHE A 169 11.50 18.78 7.57
CA PHE A 169 10.26 18.78 8.35
C PHE A 169 10.51 18.60 9.85
N ALA A 170 11.27 17.58 10.24
CA ALA A 170 11.48 17.22 11.64
C ALA A 170 12.21 18.34 12.41
N VAL A 171 13.20 18.97 11.75
CA VAL A 171 13.98 20.08 12.31
C VAL A 171 13.08 21.28 12.59
N TYR A 172 12.27 21.67 11.60
CA TYR A 172 11.35 22.79 11.75
C TYR A 172 10.25 22.51 12.79
N TYR A 173 9.71 21.29 12.79
CA TYR A 173 8.68 20.90 13.75
C TYR A 173 9.19 20.94 15.19
N GLU A 174 10.42 20.46 15.43
CA GLU A 174 11.07 20.56 16.74
C GLU A 174 11.31 22.02 17.14
N PHE A 175 11.77 22.86 16.20
CA PHE A 175 11.98 24.29 16.45
C PHE A 175 10.70 25.02 16.88
N VAL A 176 9.56 24.76 16.24
CA VAL A 176 8.29 25.46 16.53
C VAL A 176 7.57 24.88 17.75
N THR A 177 7.63 23.56 17.95
CA THR A 177 6.82 22.88 18.98
C THR A 177 7.60 22.44 20.21
N GLY A 178 8.93 22.47 20.16
CA GLY A 178 9.82 21.89 21.16
C GLY A 178 9.78 20.35 21.21
N LYS A 179 9.10 19.68 20.26
CA LYS A 179 8.94 18.21 20.26
C LYS A 179 9.91 17.55 19.28
N ALA A 180 10.95 16.93 19.83
CA ALA A 180 11.89 16.10 19.09
C ALA A 180 11.29 14.76 18.64
N ASN A 181 11.94 14.08 17.68
CA ASN A 181 11.58 12.75 17.17
C ASN A 181 10.18 12.63 16.54
N PHE A 182 9.71 13.70 15.92
CA PHE A 182 8.40 13.75 15.29
C PHE A 182 8.51 13.88 13.77
N GLY A 183 7.80 13.03 13.02
CA GLY A 183 7.79 13.04 11.56
C GLY A 183 6.47 13.53 10.97
N ALA A 184 6.45 13.86 9.68
CA ALA A 184 5.24 14.32 9.00
C ALA A 184 4.11 13.27 9.03
N HIS A 185 4.45 11.99 9.21
CA HIS A 185 3.55 10.83 9.23
C HIS A 185 2.54 10.76 8.06
N SER A 186 2.70 11.57 7.02
CA SER A 186 1.95 11.64 5.78
C SER A 186 2.91 12.06 4.68
N TYR A 187 2.99 11.27 3.61
CA TYR A 187 3.79 11.60 2.44
C TYR A 187 3.36 12.92 1.81
N TRP A 188 2.05 13.17 1.78
CA TRP A 188 1.48 14.37 1.18
C TRP A 188 1.88 15.62 1.94
N VAL A 189 1.86 15.57 3.27
CA VAL A 189 2.35 16.69 4.09
C VAL A 189 3.84 16.90 3.84
N ALA A 190 4.64 15.83 3.82
CA ALA A 190 6.07 15.94 3.58
C ALA A 190 6.37 16.61 2.23
N VAL A 191 5.71 16.20 1.14
CA VAL A 191 5.90 16.84 -0.18
C VAL A 191 5.56 18.33 -0.14
N VAL A 192 4.44 18.70 0.48
CA VAL A 192 4.00 20.10 0.52
C VAL A 192 4.92 20.95 1.40
N VAL A 193 5.29 20.46 2.57
CA VAL A 193 6.13 21.21 3.53
C VAL A 193 7.58 21.29 3.04
N GLU A 194 8.13 20.22 2.50
CA GLU A 194 9.55 20.16 2.13
C GLU A 194 9.83 20.66 0.72
N SER A 195 8.91 20.48 -0.23
CA SER A 195 9.11 20.84 -1.64
C SER A 195 8.13 21.91 -2.16
N GLY A 196 7.22 22.39 -1.31
CA GLY A 196 6.25 23.44 -1.65
C GLY A 196 5.23 23.03 -2.71
N LEU A 197 4.51 24.01 -3.23
CA LEU A 197 3.51 23.81 -4.29
C LEU A 197 4.16 23.32 -5.59
N LEU A 198 5.39 23.74 -5.90
CA LEU A 198 6.09 23.26 -7.10
C LEU A 198 6.33 21.75 -7.03
N GLY A 199 6.85 21.26 -5.91
CA GLY A 199 7.05 19.83 -5.68
C GLY A 199 5.74 19.05 -5.74
N LEU A 200 4.67 19.58 -5.12
CA LEU A 200 3.34 18.96 -5.18
C LEU A 200 2.83 18.85 -6.62
N VAL A 201 2.93 19.91 -7.42
CA VAL A 201 2.48 19.91 -8.82
C VAL A 201 3.27 18.91 -9.64
N LEU A 202 4.61 18.93 -9.55
CA LEU A 202 5.46 17.96 -10.26
C LEU A 202 5.13 16.52 -9.86
N TRP A 203 4.86 16.29 -8.58
CA TRP A 203 4.46 14.98 -8.08
C TRP A 203 3.11 14.53 -8.65
N ILE A 204 2.09 15.40 -8.65
CA ILE A 204 0.78 15.10 -9.23
C ILE A 204 0.89 14.82 -10.73
N LEU A 205 1.69 15.62 -11.46
CA LEU A 205 1.94 15.39 -12.88
C LEU A 205 2.63 14.05 -13.14
N PHE A 206 3.58 13.68 -12.30
CA PHE A 206 4.24 12.38 -12.36
C PHE A 206 3.27 11.23 -12.10
N LEU A 207 2.45 11.30 -11.05
CA LEU A 207 1.42 10.30 -10.77
C LEU A 207 0.42 10.19 -11.92
N ARG A 208 -0.03 11.33 -12.47
CA ARG A 208 -0.89 11.38 -13.65
C ARG A 208 -0.23 10.66 -14.83
N TYR A 209 1.06 10.90 -15.07
CA TYR A 209 1.82 10.20 -16.11
C TYR A 209 1.79 8.68 -15.90
N VAL A 210 2.03 8.18 -14.68
CA VAL A 210 1.95 6.74 -14.38
C VAL A 210 0.55 6.18 -14.66
N PHE A 211 -0.51 6.88 -14.26
CA PHE A 211 -1.89 6.46 -14.58
C PHE A 211 -2.17 6.41 -16.08
N VAL A 212 -1.67 7.39 -16.85
CA VAL A 212 -1.78 7.39 -18.32
C VAL A 212 -1.06 6.19 -18.92
N ARG A 213 0.13 5.83 -18.41
CA ARG A 213 0.88 4.65 -18.86
C ARG A 213 0.16 3.34 -18.53
N LEU A 214 -0.44 3.23 -17.35
CA LEU A 214 -1.27 2.09 -16.98
C LEU A 214 -2.56 1.99 -17.82
N LEU A 215 -3.17 3.13 -18.17
CA LEU A 215 -4.28 3.16 -19.11
C LEU A 215 -3.88 2.70 -20.51
N ALA A 216 -2.70 3.12 -20.98
CA ALA A 216 -2.13 2.65 -22.24
C ALA A 216 -1.92 1.14 -22.21
N ALA A 217 -1.38 0.58 -21.11
CA ALA A 217 -1.23 -0.87 -20.96
C ALA A 217 -2.57 -1.63 -21.01
N ARG A 218 -3.65 -1.07 -20.46
CA ARG A 218 -5.01 -1.66 -20.58
C ARG A 218 -5.55 -1.62 -22.01
N ARG A 219 -5.25 -0.54 -22.75
CA ARG A 219 -5.63 -0.42 -24.17
C ARG A 219 -4.85 -1.42 -25.01
N LEU A 220 -3.55 -1.55 -24.74
CA LEU A 220 -2.66 -2.52 -25.36
C LEU A 220 -3.11 -3.96 -25.11
N GLY A 221 -3.42 -4.35 -23.86
CA GLY A 221 -3.94 -5.70 -23.58
C GLY A 221 -5.23 -6.01 -24.36
N ARG A 222 -6.13 -5.03 -24.52
CA ARG A 222 -7.33 -5.19 -25.37
C ARG A 222 -7.01 -5.32 -26.86
N LEU A 223 -5.93 -4.69 -27.33
CA LEU A 223 -5.48 -4.81 -28.71
C LEU A 223 -4.91 -6.21 -28.95
N LEU A 224 -4.01 -6.66 -28.07
CA LEU A 224 -3.44 -8.02 -28.11
C LEU A 224 -4.54 -9.10 -28.06
N ASP A 225 -5.54 -8.93 -27.18
CA ASP A 225 -6.72 -9.81 -27.13
C ASP A 225 -7.44 -9.90 -28.50
N ARG A 226 -7.56 -8.79 -29.23
CA ARG A 226 -8.22 -8.76 -30.55
C ARG A 226 -7.37 -9.37 -31.65
N LEU A 227 -6.05 -9.27 -31.54
CA LEU A 227 -5.09 -9.86 -32.46
C LEU A 227 -4.87 -11.37 -32.20
N GLY A 228 -5.46 -11.91 -31.13
CA GLY A 228 -5.29 -13.31 -30.75
C GLY A 228 -3.92 -13.62 -30.13
N ASP A 229 -3.17 -12.61 -29.70
CA ASP A 229 -1.88 -12.80 -29.03
C ASP A 229 -2.09 -13.43 -27.65
N ALA A 230 -1.23 -14.42 -27.33
CA ALA A 230 -1.34 -15.22 -26.11
C ALA A 230 -1.17 -14.41 -24.81
N GLU A 231 -0.50 -13.25 -24.87
CA GLU A 231 -0.25 -12.39 -23.70
C GLU A 231 -1.39 -11.39 -23.44
N GLY A 232 -2.25 -11.10 -24.42
CA GLY A 232 -3.40 -10.20 -24.26
C GLY A 232 -4.23 -10.45 -22.99
N PRO A 233 -4.61 -11.72 -22.72
CA PRO A 233 -5.37 -12.09 -21.52
C PRO A 233 -4.63 -11.85 -20.20
N HIS A 234 -3.30 -11.66 -20.22
CA HIS A 234 -2.44 -11.46 -19.05
C HIS A 234 -2.08 -9.99 -18.81
N VAL A 235 -1.84 -9.23 -19.88
CA VAL A 235 -1.45 -7.81 -19.81
C VAL A 235 -2.55 -6.97 -19.16
N ARG A 236 -3.80 -7.18 -19.56
CA ARG A 236 -4.92 -6.37 -19.08
C ARG A 236 -5.19 -6.57 -17.58
N PRO A 237 -5.25 -7.81 -17.04
CA PRO A 237 -5.35 -8.01 -15.59
C PRO A 237 -4.21 -7.42 -14.80
N LEU A 238 -2.97 -7.57 -15.28
CA LEU A 238 -1.81 -7.00 -14.63
C LEU A 238 -1.90 -5.46 -14.59
N ALA A 239 -2.31 -4.81 -15.68
CA ALA A 239 -2.51 -3.36 -15.72
C ALA A 239 -3.60 -2.88 -14.74
N TYR A 240 -4.71 -3.62 -14.58
CA TYR A 240 -5.69 -3.31 -13.54
C TYR A 240 -5.13 -3.49 -12.13
N GLY A 241 -4.40 -4.57 -11.90
CA GLY A 241 -3.78 -4.86 -10.61
C GLY A 241 -2.77 -3.80 -10.19
N LEU A 242 -1.86 -3.39 -11.10
CA LEU A 242 -0.89 -2.32 -10.83
C LEU A 242 -1.56 -0.97 -10.61
N THR A 243 -2.71 -0.70 -11.26
CA THR A 243 -3.47 0.52 -10.95
C THR A 243 -4.09 0.46 -9.56
N ALA A 244 -4.69 -0.67 -9.19
CA ALA A 244 -5.24 -0.88 -7.86
C ALA A 244 -4.15 -0.73 -6.79
N ALA A 245 -2.97 -1.32 -7.02
CA ALA A 245 -1.80 -1.15 -6.17
C ALA A 245 -1.40 0.33 -6.05
N LEU A 246 -1.31 1.08 -7.17
CA LEU A 246 -0.96 2.51 -7.13
C LEU A 246 -1.97 3.34 -6.32
N VAL A 247 -3.27 3.13 -6.56
CA VAL A 247 -4.34 3.82 -5.82
C VAL A 247 -4.28 3.45 -4.33
N GLY A 248 -4.08 2.18 -4.01
CA GLY A 248 -3.94 1.71 -2.64
C GLY A 248 -2.74 2.33 -1.93
N THR A 249 -1.57 2.36 -2.59
CA THR A 249 -0.38 3.02 -2.05
C THR A 249 -0.60 4.52 -1.86
N ILE A 250 -1.22 5.22 -2.82
CA ILE A 250 -1.57 6.64 -2.70
C ILE A 250 -2.46 6.90 -1.48
N ALA A 251 -3.53 6.12 -1.32
CA ALA A 251 -4.48 6.26 -0.22
C ALA A 251 -3.81 6.00 1.14
N ALA A 252 -2.99 4.95 1.24
CA ALA A 252 -2.28 4.61 2.47
C ALA A 252 -1.32 5.71 2.94
N ASN A 253 -0.73 6.46 2.00
CA ASN A 253 0.27 7.48 2.28
C ASN A 253 -0.30 8.84 2.69
N PHE A 254 -1.63 9.00 2.77
CA PHE A 254 -2.23 10.07 3.58
C PHE A 254 -1.96 9.88 5.08
N PHE A 255 -1.68 8.64 5.49
CA PHE A 255 -1.45 8.26 6.88
C PHE A 255 -0.04 7.75 7.14
N TYR A 256 0.83 7.74 6.13
CA TYR A 256 2.19 7.21 6.25
C TYR A 256 3.14 7.67 5.13
N LEU A 257 4.43 7.33 5.21
CA LEU A 257 5.52 7.87 4.35
C LEU A 257 6.12 6.84 3.37
N THR A 258 5.43 5.74 3.10
CA THR A 258 5.96 4.61 2.30
C THR A 258 6.42 4.99 0.89
N MET A 259 5.84 6.02 0.26
CA MET A 259 6.25 6.46 -1.09
C MET A 259 7.65 7.10 -1.15
N GLN A 260 8.29 7.41 -0.01
CA GLN A 260 9.70 7.85 0.02
C GLN A 260 10.68 6.69 -0.19
N PHE A 261 10.25 5.44 0.02
CA PHE A 261 11.14 4.30 0.00
C PHE A 261 11.38 3.74 -1.40
N TYR A 262 12.56 3.16 -1.60
CA TYR A 262 13.01 2.59 -2.87
C TYR A 262 12.07 1.52 -3.45
N TYR A 263 11.37 0.76 -2.61
CA TYR A 263 10.42 -0.27 -3.06
C TYR A 263 9.25 0.32 -3.85
N PHE A 264 8.83 1.55 -3.53
CA PHE A 264 7.79 2.25 -4.30
C PHE A 264 8.26 2.54 -5.72
N TYR A 265 9.49 3.00 -5.88
CA TYR A 265 10.09 3.26 -7.19
C TYR A 265 10.34 1.97 -7.99
N ALA A 266 10.68 0.87 -7.32
CA ALA A 266 10.72 -0.45 -7.97
C ALA A 266 9.34 -0.87 -8.50
N PHE A 267 8.28 -0.65 -7.72
CA PHE A 267 6.91 -0.84 -8.19
C PHE A 267 6.56 0.05 -9.39
N LEU A 268 6.93 1.33 -9.35
CA LEU A 268 6.72 2.25 -10.47
C LEU A 268 7.45 1.81 -11.74
N ALA A 269 8.66 1.25 -11.61
CA ALA A 269 9.39 0.70 -12.74
C ALA A 269 8.58 -0.42 -13.43
N PHE A 270 7.98 -1.35 -12.67
CA PHE A 270 7.09 -2.37 -13.23
C PHE A 270 5.85 -1.77 -13.92
N ALA A 271 5.23 -0.76 -13.30
CA ALA A 271 4.06 -0.08 -13.87
C ALA A 271 4.37 0.64 -15.20
N LEU A 272 5.53 1.28 -15.29
CA LEU A 272 5.97 2.02 -16.47
C LEU A 272 6.51 1.12 -17.58
N ALA A 273 7.14 -0.01 -17.21
CA ALA A 273 7.68 -1.00 -18.15
C ALA A 273 6.58 -1.77 -18.88
N LEU A 274 5.43 -2.01 -18.24
CA LEU A 274 4.34 -2.82 -18.79
C LEU A 274 3.94 -2.43 -20.24
N PRO A 275 3.58 -1.16 -20.55
CA PRO A 275 3.25 -0.77 -21.92
C PRO A 275 4.46 -0.76 -22.88
N VAL A 276 5.70 -0.68 -22.37
CA VAL A 276 6.92 -0.72 -23.21
C VAL A 276 7.18 -2.14 -23.70
N VAL A 277 7.22 -3.10 -22.77
CA VAL A 277 7.57 -4.50 -23.03
C VAL A 277 6.55 -5.14 -23.97
N PHE A 278 5.26 -5.01 -23.66
CA PHE A 278 4.20 -5.61 -24.47
C PHE A 278 3.86 -4.78 -25.72
N GLY A 279 4.33 -3.53 -25.79
CA GLY A 279 4.08 -2.66 -26.95
C GLY A 279 4.84 -3.11 -28.19
N ALA A 280 5.97 -3.81 -28.01
CA ALA A 280 6.71 -4.42 -29.12
C ALA A 280 5.87 -5.48 -29.86
N ARG A 281 5.16 -6.34 -29.11
CA ARG A 281 4.32 -7.41 -29.66
C ARG A 281 3.13 -6.94 -30.50
N ALA A 282 2.68 -5.71 -30.30
CA ALA A 282 1.59 -5.13 -31.10
C ALA A 282 2.08 -4.50 -32.42
N ARG A 283 3.40 -4.48 -32.66
CA ARG A 283 4.03 -3.97 -33.89
C ARG A 283 4.50 -5.10 -34.82
N GLU A 284 4.53 -6.33 -34.31
CA GLU A 284 4.79 -7.57 -35.06
C GLU A 284 3.49 -8.08 -35.67
#